data_AF-A0A496TNP1-F1
#
_entry.id   AF-A0A496TNP1-F1
#
_cell.length_a   1.000
_cell.length_b   1.000
_cell.length_c   1.000
_cell.angle_alpha   90.00
_cell.angle_beta   90.00
_cell.angle_gamma   90.00
#
_symmetry.space_group_name_H-M   'P 1'
#
loop_
_entity.id
_entity.type
_entity.pdbx_description
1 polymer ?
#
loop_
_entity_poly.entity_id
_entity_poly.type
_entity_poly.pdbx_seq_one_letter_code
_entity_poly.pdbx_strand_id
1 'polypeptide(L)'
;RFSNVETIDSIQQAAYSYLSQIILQGDLDKTDRVIQSYGLPSDEVKEVAKEVITNLLRQERFKLVYEVMMKFKISPDDPDLKDSAERAIEKCMQSGYYETAADLGFIFEIKNQKVKSAAKIVWQECMKKEEFKKAKIIKKKHRLTKKDTKKTAEEVYKTCLDRNKLEIAKNIRKEYNLKLDFFTWLLELIKKILLWLGGGKESTQEE
;
A
#
# COMPACT_ATOMS: atom_id res chain seq x y z
N ARG A 1 44.15 -13.21 -32.17
CA ARG A 1 43.83 -11.77 -32.21
C ARG A 1 42.31 -11.69 -32.14
N PHE A 2 41.76 -11.30 -30.99
CA PHE A 2 40.32 -11.03 -30.90
C PHE A 2 39.99 -9.89 -31.85
N SER A 3 38.84 -9.98 -32.52
CA SER A 3 38.36 -8.87 -33.33
C SER A 3 37.95 -7.72 -32.40
N ASN A 4 38.10 -6.47 -32.85
CA ASN A 4 37.71 -5.31 -32.04
C ASN A 4 36.22 -5.35 -31.63
N VAL A 5 35.38 -6.04 -32.41
CA VAL A 5 33.95 -6.22 -32.14
C VAL A 5 33.71 -7.09 -30.90
N GLU A 6 34.36 -8.26 -30.82
CA GLU A 6 34.22 -9.17 -29.67
C GLU A 6 34.65 -8.51 -28.34
N THR A 7 35.62 -7.59 -28.40
CA THR A 7 36.10 -6.88 -27.21
C THR A 7 35.07 -5.85 -26.74
N ILE A 8 34.41 -5.14 -27.66
CA ILE A 8 33.39 -4.13 -27.32
C ILE A 8 32.16 -4.81 -26.70
N ASP A 9 31.68 -5.91 -27.28
CA ASP A 9 30.53 -6.66 -26.78
C ASP A 9 30.78 -7.16 -25.34
N SER A 10 32.00 -7.64 -25.06
CA SER A 10 32.36 -8.10 -23.72
C SER A 10 32.35 -6.98 -22.66
N ILE A 11 32.77 -5.76 -23.05
CA ILE A 11 32.77 -4.59 -22.16
C ILE A 11 31.34 -4.15 -21.87
N GLN A 12 30.47 -4.12 -22.88
CA GLN A 12 29.07 -3.77 -22.70
C GLN A 12 28.35 -4.79 -21.81
N GLN A 13 28.58 -6.09 -22.02
CA GLN A 13 27.99 -7.14 -21.19
C GLN A 13 28.45 -7.03 -19.72
N ALA A 14 29.73 -6.73 -19.49
CA ALA A 14 30.26 -6.47 -18.15
C ALA A 14 29.61 -5.23 -17.51
N ALA A 15 29.41 -4.16 -18.28
CA ALA A 15 28.74 -2.95 -17.82
C ALA A 15 27.27 -3.21 -17.45
N TYR A 16 26.53 -3.98 -18.23
CA TYR A 16 25.16 -4.39 -17.90
C TYR A 16 25.08 -5.25 -16.64
N SER A 17 26.01 -6.20 -16.49
CA SER A 17 26.12 -7.03 -15.30
C SER A 17 26.40 -6.18 -14.05
N TYR A 18 27.31 -5.21 -14.16
CA TYR A 18 27.62 -4.29 -13.07
C TYR A 18 26.44 -3.36 -12.74
N LEU A 19 25.75 -2.84 -13.76
CA LEU A 19 24.54 -2.05 -13.60
C LEU A 19 23.46 -2.84 -12.84
N SER A 20 23.19 -4.08 -13.24
CA SER A 20 22.25 -4.98 -12.57
C SER A 20 22.59 -5.17 -11.09
N GLN A 21 23.86 -5.41 -10.75
CA GLN A 21 24.31 -5.55 -9.37
C GLN A 21 24.10 -4.29 -8.53
N ILE A 22 24.43 -3.11 -9.07
CA ILE A 22 24.22 -1.82 -8.40
C ILE A 22 22.73 -1.60 -8.11
N ILE A 23 21.86 -1.85 -9.10
CA ILE A 23 20.41 -1.71 -8.94
C ILE A 23 19.92 -2.69 -7.87
N LEU A 24 20.36 -3.95 -7.90
CA LEU A 24 20.02 -4.94 -6.88
C LEU A 24 20.49 -4.52 -5.49
N GLN A 25 21.63 -3.85 -5.35
CA GLN A 25 22.09 -3.34 -4.05
C GLN A 25 21.30 -2.11 -3.56
N GLY A 26 20.52 -1.48 -4.45
CA GLY A 26 19.78 -0.26 -4.16
C GLY A 26 20.61 1.01 -4.28
N ASP A 27 21.79 0.94 -4.89
CA ASP A 27 22.70 2.08 -5.05
C ASP A 27 22.36 2.85 -6.34
N LEU A 28 21.13 3.37 -6.38
CA LEU A 28 20.55 3.96 -7.58
C LEU A 28 21.30 5.22 -8.06
N ASP A 29 21.99 5.93 -7.18
CA ASP A 29 22.75 7.13 -7.53
C ASP A 29 23.96 6.83 -8.43
N LYS A 30 24.55 5.64 -8.32
CA LYS A 30 25.68 5.24 -9.16
C LYS A 30 25.29 4.83 -10.57
N THR A 31 24.03 4.44 -10.79
CA THR A 31 23.59 3.88 -12.08
C THR A 31 23.74 4.88 -13.23
N ASP A 32 23.46 6.17 -13.00
CA ASP A 32 23.56 7.21 -14.05
C ASP A 32 25.01 7.37 -14.53
N ARG A 33 25.98 7.28 -13.60
CA ARG A 33 27.41 7.32 -13.93
C ARG A 33 27.82 6.13 -14.77
N VAL A 34 27.33 4.92 -14.46
CA VAL A 34 27.63 3.71 -15.24
C VAL A 34 27.02 3.81 -16.64
N ILE A 35 25.74 4.18 -16.73
CA ILE A 35 25.04 4.35 -18.01
C ILE A 35 25.79 5.34 -18.92
N GLN A 36 26.20 6.49 -18.36
CA GLN A 36 26.93 7.51 -19.11
C GLN A 36 28.35 7.05 -19.48
N SER A 37 29.09 6.44 -18.54
CA SER A 37 30.50 6.07 -18.76
C SER A 37 30.67 4.98 -19.82
N TYR A 38 29.71 4.05 -19.91
CA TYR A 38 29.71 2.96 -20.88
C TYR A 38 28.81 3.20 -22.09
N GLY A 39 28.14 4.36 -22.16
CA GLY A 39 27.27 4.74 -23.28
C GLY A 39 26.11 3.76 -23.49
N LEU A 40 25.51 3.26 -22.41
CA LEU A 40 24.50 2.20 -22.49
C LEU A 40 23.18 2.74 -23.08
N PRO A 41 22.64 2.13 -24.16
CA PRO A 41 21.34 2.48 -24.70
C PRO A 41 20.21 2.42 -23.67
N SER A 42 19.34 3.43 -23.70
CA SER A 42 18.25 3.55 -22.72
C SER A 42 17.27 2.37 -22.73
N ASP A 43 17.05 1.73 -23.88
CA ASP A 43 16.11 0.61 -23.98
C ASP A 43 16.68 -0.66 -23.35
N GLU A 44 17.97 -0.94 -23.56
CA GLU A 44 18.68 -2.06 -22.94
C GLU A 44 18.80 -1.87 -21.41
N VAL A 45 19.04 -0.64 -20.95
CA VAL A 45 18.99 -0.29 -19.52
C VAL A 45 17.63 -0.59 -18.89
N LYS A 46 16.53 -0.31 -19.62
CA LYS A 46 15.18 -0.63 -19.13
C LYS A 46 14.96 -2.13 -19.04
N GLU A 47 15.44 -2.91 -20.01
CA GLU A 47 15.34 -4.38 -19.94
C GLU A 47 16.12 -4.94 -18.75
N VAL A 48 17.33 -4.43 -18.47
CA VAL A 48 18.07 -4.78 -17.25
C VAL A 48 17.28 -4.42 -15.99
N ALA A 49 16.67 -3.23 -15.95
CA ALA A 49 15.86 -2.81 -14.82
C ALA A 49 14.62 -3.71 -14.60
N LYS A 50 13.97 -4.17 -15.68
CA LYS A 50 12.84 -5.12 -15.60
C LYS A 50 13.27 -6.48 -15.03
N GLU A 51 14.41 -7.01 -15.48
CA GLU A 51 14.96 -8.24 -14.94
C GLU A 51 15.26 -8.10 -13.43
N VAL A 52 15.87 -6.98 -13.05
CA VAL A 52 16.14 -6.67 -11.64
C VAL A 52 14.84 -6.54 -10.84
N ILE A 53 13.80 -5.88 -11.36
CA ILE A 53 12.48 -5.81 -10.70
C ILE A 53 11.92 -7.21 -10.45
N THR A 54 12.00 -8.10 -11.45
CA THR A 54 11.56 -9.49 -11.31
C THR A 54 12.30 -10.21 -10.18
N ASN A 55 13.61 -10.02 -10.09
CA ASN A 55 14.43 -10.59 -9.01
C ASN A 55 14.07 -9.99 -7.64
N LEU A 56 13.86 -8.68 -7.56
CA LEU A 56 13.48 -8.00 -6.32
C LEU A 56 12.09 -8.42 -5.82
N LEU A 57 11.13 -8.64 -6.72
CA LEU A 57 9.81 -9.19 -6.40
C LEU A 57 9.92 -10.59 -5.78
N ARG A 58 10.79 -11.45 -6.33
CA ARG A 58 11.06 -12.79 -5.77
C ARG A 58 11.71 -12.74 -4.39
N GLN A 59 12.59 -11.76 -4.17
CA GLN A 59 13.28 -11.50 -2.91
C GLN A 59 12.45 -10.70 -1.89
N GLU A 60 11.21 -10.34 -2.22
CA GLU A 60 10.32 -9.54 -1.37
C GLU A 60 10.85 -8.13 -1.03
N ARG A 61 11.70 -7.56 -1.89
CA ARG A 61 12.31 -6.23 -1.70
C ARG A 61 11.48 -5.12 -2.35
N PHE A 62 10.22 -5.02 -1.93
CA PHE A 62 9.19 -4.23 -2.60
C PHE A 62 9.42 -2.71 -2.62
N LYS A 63 10.04 -2.16 -1.57
CA LYS A 63 10.41 -0.74 -1.55
C LYS A 63 11.36 -0.40 -2.71
N LEU A 64 12.36 -1.25 -2.91
CA LEU A 64 13.34 -1.07 -3.98
C LEU A 64 12.71 -1.30 -5.35
N VAL A 65 11.75 -2.23 -5.50
CA VAL A 65 10.96 -2.36 -6.74
C VAL A 65 10.37 -1.02 -7.16
N TYR A 66 9.72 -0.31 -6.23
CA TYR A 66 9.12 0.99 -6.52
C TYR A 66 10.17 2.05 -6.91
N GLU A 67 11.28 2.13 -6.18
CA GLU A 67 12.37 3.06 -6.47
C GLU A 67 12.98 2.83 -7.87
N VAL A 68 13.19 1.56 -8.24
CA VAL A 68 13.69 1.16 -9.57
C VAL A 68 12.68 1.50 -10.67
N MET A 69 11.39 1.17 -10.49
CA MET A 69 10.35 1.51 -11.45
C MET A 69 10.27 3.01 -11.70
N MET A 70 10.32 3.83 -10.64
CA MET A 70 10.27 5.28 -10.75
C MET A 70 11.51 5.85 -11.44
N LYS A 71 12.71 5.36 -11.08
CA LYS A 71 13.96 5.86 -11.65
C LYS A 71 14.09 5.56 -13.14
N PHE A 72 13.80 4.33 -13.54
CA PHE A 72 13.93 3.90 -14.94
C PHE A 72 12.64 4.07 -15.75
N LYS A 73 11.60 4.67 -15.15
CA LYS A 73 10.28 4.92 -15.76
C LYS A 73 9.69 3.63 -16.35
N ILE A 74 9.81 2.52 -15.61
CA ILE A 74 9.30 1.22 -16.03
C ILE A 74 7.78 1.22 -15.83
N SER A 75 7.07 0.91 -16.91
CA SER A 75 5.62 0.84 -16.87
C SER A 75 5.17 -0.35 -16.00
N PRO A 76 4.18 -0.15 -15.10
CA PRO A 76 3.54 -1.27 -14.40
C PRO A 76 2.75 -2.19 -15.32
N ASP A 77 2.49 -1.80 -16.57
CA ASP A 77 1.67 -2.56 -17.52
C ASP A 77 2.39 -3.67 -18.25
N ASP A 78 3.71 -3.82 -18.03
CA ASP A 78 4.51 -4.90 -18.59
C ASP A 78 3.96 -6.29 -18.16
N PRO A 79 3.60 -7.18 -19.10
CA PRO A 79 2.99 -8.47 -18.78
C PRO A 79 3.86 -9.37 -17.89
N ASP A 80 5.18 -9.39 -18.11
CA ASP A 80 6.10 -10.26 -17.37
C ASP A 80 6.29 -9.77 -15.93
N LEU A 81 6.30 -8.45 -15.75
CA LEU A 81 6.30 -7.85 -14.42
C LEU A 81 4.98 -8.07 -13.69
N LYS A 82 3.84 -8.01 -14.40
CA LYS A 82 2.52 -8.31 -13.81
C LYS A 82 2.44 -9.75 -13.31
N ASP A 83 2.86 -10.73 -14.11
CA ASP A 83 2.92 -12.14 -13.71
C ASP A 83 3.82 -12.34 -12.47
N SER A 84 4.99 -11.68 -12.46
CA SER A 84 5.89 -11.70 -11.30
C SER A 84 5.29 -11.03 -10.06
N ALA A 85 4.56 -9.92 -10.22
CA ALA A 85 3.87 -9.23 -9.14
C ALA A 85 2.69 -10.06 -8.60
N GLU A 86 1.95 -10.78 -9.45
CA GLU A 86 0.88 -11.68 -9.01
C GLU A 86 1.38 -12.80 -8.12
N ARG A 87 2.51 -13.43 -8.48
CA ARG A 87 3.18 -14.43 -7.63
C ARG A 87 3.66 -13.83 -6.30
N ALA A 88 4.20 -12.61 -6.33
CA ALA A 88 4.61 -11.91 -5.12
C ALA A 88 3.41 -11.56 -4.22
N ILE A 89 2.27 -11.15 -4.79
CA ILE A 89 1.02 -10.90 -4.06
C ILE A 89 0.55 -12.18 -3.38
N GLU A 90 0.57 -13.31 -4.07
CA GLU A 90 0.20 -14.60 -3.49
C GLU A 90 1.09 -14.99 -2.30
N LYS A 91 2.41 -14.84 -2.44
CA LYS A 91 3.35 -15.09 -1.35
C LYS A 91 3.10 -14.16 -0.17
N CYS A 92 2.90 -12.87 -0.41
CA CYS A 92 2.56 -11.89 0.63
C CYS A 92 1.26 -12.27 1.36
N MET A 93 0.25 -12.73 0.63
CA MET A 93 -1.01 -13.19 1.24
C MET A 93 -0.81 -14.41 2.14
N GLN A 94 0.03 -15.36 1.74
CA GLN A 94 0.35 -16.55 2.53
C GLN A 94 1.15 -16.21 3.79
N SER A 95 2.05 -15.23 3.72
CA SER A 95 2.88 -14.77 4.85
C SER A 95 2.21 -13.72 5.73
N GLY A 96 0.99 -13.28 5.41
CA GLY A 96 0.26 -12.27 6.19
C GLY A 96 0.68 -10.81 5.92
N TYR A 97 1.49 -10.56 4.89
CA TYR A 97 1.90 -9.22 4.45
C TYR A 97 0.82 -8.53 3.60
N TYR A 98 -0.37 -8.32 4.17
CA TYR A 98 -1.54 -7.83 3.45
C TYR A 98 -1.42 -6.39 2.92
N GLU A 99 -0.70 -5.51 3.64
CA GLU A 99 -0.46 -4.13 3.18
C GLU A 99 0.38 -4.13 1.91
N THR A 100 1.46 -4.91 1.90
CA THR A 100 2.30 -5.09 0.72
C THR A 100 1.54 -5.73 -0.45
N ALA A 101 0.76 -6.79 -0.20
CA ALA A 101 -0.05 -7.42 -1.24
C ALA A 101 -1.05 -6.44 -1.88
N ALA A 102 -1.69 -5.60 -1.07
CA ALA A 102 -2.59 -4.55 -1.56
C ALA A 102 -1.82 -3.52 -2.39
N ASP A 103 -0.68 -3.03 -1.88
CA ASP A 103 0.14 -2.02 -2.54
C ASP A 103 0.70 -2.50 -3.88
N LEU A 104 1.21 -3.73 -3.97
CA LEU A 104 1.62 -4.35 -5.23
C LEU A 104 0.48 -4.40 -6.23
N GLY A 105 -0.71 -4.82 -5.79
CA GLY A 105 -1.88 -4.86 -6.66
C GLY A 105 -2.33 -3.48 -7.15
N PHE A 106 -2.09 -2.43 -6.36
CA PHE A 106 -2.33 -1.06 -6.81
C PHE A 106 -1.27 -0.58 -7.80
N ILE A 107 0.01 -0.79 -7.49
CA ILE A 107 1.15 -0.35 -8.32
C ILE A 107 1.10 -1.00 -9.71
N PHE A 108 0.90 -2.32 -9.76
CA PHE A 108 0.82 -3.09 -11.00
C PHE A 108 -0.59 -3.13 -11.62
N GLU A 109 -1.52 -2.33 -11.09
CA GLU A 109 -2.93 -2.28 -11.52
C GLU A 109 -3.66 -3.63 -11.59
N ILE A 110 -3.25 -4.59 -10.77
CA ILE A 110 -3.82 -5.94 -10.69
C ILE A 110 -5.16 -5.90 -9.92
N LYS A 111 -6.26 -6.16 -10.64
CA LYS A 111 -7.64 -6.10 -10.11
C LYS A 111 -8.23 -7.48 -9.88
N ASN A 112 -7.60 -8.29 -9.03
CA ASN A 112 -8.09 -9.62 -8.67
C ASN A 112 -8.66 -9.68 -7.23
N GLN A 113 -9.30 -10.80 -6.90
CA GLN A 113 -9.91 -10.99 -5.56
C GLN A 113 -8.88 -11.05 -4.42
N LYS A 114 -7.64 -11.50 -4.68
CA LYS A 114 -6.57 -11.57 -3.68
C LYS A 114 -6.19 -10.15 -3.22
N VAL A 115 -5.95 -9.24 -4.16
CA VAL A 115 -5.65 -7.81 -3.88
C VAL A 115 -6.79 -7.15 -3.12
N LYS A 116 -8.04 -7.36 -3.57
CA LYS A 116 -9.22 -6.80 -2.89
C LYS A 116 -9.36 -7.32 -1.46
N SER A 117 -9.09 -8.61 -1.25
CA SER A 117 -9.11 -9.24 0.08
C SER A 117 -8.01 -8.69 0.98
N ALA A 118 -6.79 -8.54 0.47
CA ALA A 118 -5.68 -7.91 1.17
C ALA A 118 -6.05 -6.50 1.65
N ALA A 119 -6.51 -5.65 0.72
CA ALA A 119 -6.94 -4.29 1.02
C ALA A 119 -8.07 -4.24 2.05
N LYS A 120 -9.03 -5.18 1.98
CA LYS A 120 -10.10 -5.30 2.97
C LYS A 120 -9.53 -5.63 4.35
N ILE A 121 -8.60 -6.58 4.47
CA ILE A 121 -7.98 -6.94 5.76
C ILE A 121 -7.25 -5.73 6.36
N VAL A 122 -6.40 -5.06 5.58
CA VAL A 122 -5.66 -3.87 6.04
C VAL A 122 -6.64 -2.77 6.47
N TRP A 123 -7.70 -2.55 5.71
CA TRP A 123 -8.76 -1.61 6.07
C TRP A 123 -9.44 -1.98 7.40
N GLN A 124 -9.77 -3.26 7.62
CA GLN A 124 -10.38 -3.73 8.87
C GLN A 124 -9.46 -3.51 10.06
N GLU A 125 -8.17 -3.80 9.92
CA GLU A 125 -7.18 -3.57 10.97
C GLU A 125 -7.03 -2.08 11.30
N CYS A 126 -7.00 -1.20 10.29
CA CYS A 126 -7.00 0.25 10.52
C CYS A 126 -8.25 0.69 11.30
N MET A 127 -9.43 0.14 10.97
CA MET A 127 -10.67 0.47 11.68
C MET A 127 -10.64 0.02 13.15
N LYS A 128 -10.11 -1.17 13.44
CA LYS A 128 -9.99 -1.70 14.81
C LYS A 128 -8.98 -0.91 15.65
N LYS A 129 -7.89 -0.44 15.02
CA LYS A 129 -6.88 0.44 15.62
C LYS A 129 -7.31 1.91 15.68
N GLU A 130 -8.52 2.23 15.23
CA GLU A 130 -9.08 3.58 15.20
C GLU A 130 -8.29 4.56 14.29
N GLU A 131 -7.55 4.03 13.33
CA GLU A 131 -6.80 4.78 12.31
C GLU A 131 -7.73 5.18 11.14
N PHE A 132 -8.83 5.87 11.42
CA PHE A 132 -9.91 6.13 10.45
C PHE A 132 -9.46 6.88 9.20
N LYS A 133 -8.47 7.77 9.32
CA LYS A 133 -7.88 8.48 8.16
C LYS A 133 -7.19 7.50 7.21
N LYS A 134 -6.38 6.57 7.73
CA LYS A 134 -5.70 5.52 6.95
C LYS A 134 -6.72 4.56 6.33
N ALA A 135 -7.71 4.14 7.11
CA ALA A 135 -8.82 3.31 6.61
C ALA A 135 -9.55 3.99 5.43
N LYS A 136 -9.87 5.29 5.53
CA LYS A 136 -10.52 6.04 4.45
C LYS A 136 -9.66 6.06 3.17
N ILE A 137 -8.35 6.24 3.31
CA ILE A 137 -7.40 6.20 2.17
C ILE A 137 -7.41 4.82 1.51
N ILE A 138 -7.28 3.73 2.29
CA ILE A 138 -7.28 2.35 1.76
C ILE A 138 -8.60 2.05 1.04
N LYS A 139 -9.73 2.40 1.64
CA LYS A 139 -11.07 2.20 1.06
C LYS A 139 -11.20 2.89 -0.30
N LYS A 140 -10.71 4.13 -0.42
CA LYS A 140 -10.71 4.88 -1.68
C LYS A 140 -9.74 4.29 -2.69
N LYS A 141 -8.49 4.05 -2.28
CA LYS A 141 -7.38 3.52 -3.10
C LYS A 141 -7.78 2.20 -3.79
N HIS A 142 -8.39 1.28 -3.03
CA HIS A 142 -8.78 -0.04 -3.53
C HIS A 142 -10.28 -0.15 -3.89
N ARG A 143 -10.99 0.98 -3.95
CA ARG A 143 -12.42 1.04 -4.32
C ARG A 143 -13.29 0.05 -3.54
N LEU A 144 -13.02 -0.13 -2.25
CA LEU A 144 -13.78 -1.04 -1.40
C LEU A 144 -15.21 -0.53 -1.24
N THR A 145 -16.19 -1.38 -1.56
CA THR A 145 -17.60 -0.98 -1.54
C THR A 145 -18.15 -0.94 -0.12
N LYS A 146 -19.32 -0.30 0.06
CA LYS A 146 -20.06 -0.39 1.33
C LYS A 146 -20.37 -1.85 1.68
N LYS A 147 -20.74 -2.69 0.70
CA LYS A 147 -21.00 -4.12 0.91
C LYS A 147 -19.78 -4.85 1.49
N ASP A 148 -18.59 -4.54 0.99
CA ASP A 148 -17.35 -5.18 1.46
C ASP A 148 -17.03 -4.85 2.91
N THR A 149 -17.41 -3.66 3.38
CA THR A 149 -16.93 -3.03 4.62
C THR A 149 -18.01 -2.87 5.70
N LYS A 150 -19.29 -3.07 5.37
CA LYS A 150 -20.43 -2.77 6.25
C LYS A 150 -20.38 -3.50 7.59
N LYS A 151 -20.16 -4.82 7.58
CA LYS A 151 -20.17 -5.64 8.81
C LYS A 151 -19.14 -5.14 9.83
N THR A 152 -17.91 -4.91 9.42
CA THR A 152 -16.86 -4.41 10.31
C THR A 152 -17.14 -2.96 10.75
N ALA A 153 -17.69 -2.13 9.87
CA ALA A 153 -18.09 -0.77 10.26
C ALA A 153 -19.17 -0.80 11.37
N GLU A 154 -20.12 -1.73 11.33
CA GLU A 154 -21.13 -1.94 12.38
C GLU A 154 -20.51 -2.40 13.70
N GLU A 155 -19.57 -3.34 13.67
CA GLU A 155 -18.84 -3.82 14.86
C GLU A 155 -18.02 -2.70 15.52
N VAL A 156 -17.28 -1.93 14.71
CA VAL A 156 -16.46 -0.82 15.17
C VAL A 156 -17.33 0.32 15.69
N TYR A 157 -18.48 0.58 15.06
CA TYR A 157 -19.47 1.54 15.55
C TYR A 157 -19.94 1.19 16.96
N LYS A 158 -20.35 -0.06 17.22
CA LYS A 158 -20.77 -0.52 18.56
C LYS A 158 -19.65 -0.35 19.57
N THR A 159 -18.44 -0.78 19.22
CA THR A 159 -17.25 -0.63 20.08
C THR A 159 -16.96 0.84 20.41
N CYS A 160 -17.13 1.75 19.45
CA CYS A 160 -16.97 3.18 19.68
C CYS A 160 -18.03 3.73 20.65
N LEU A 161 -19.29 3.29 20.54
CA LEU A 161 -20.33 3.66 21.49
C LEU A 161 -19.99 3.19 22.90
N ASP A 162 -19.57 1.93 23.06
CA ASP A 162 -19.21 1.36 24.37
C ASP A 162 -18.08 2.14 25.03
N ARG A 163 -17.09 2.58 24.24
CA ARG A 163 -15.94 3.39 24.68
C ARG A 163 -16.21 4.90 24.74
N ASN A 164 -17.46 5.34 24.58
CA ASN A 164 -17.87 6.75 24.58
C ASN A 164 -17.19 7.63 23.49
N LYS A 165 -16.80 7.04 22.36
CA LYS A 165 -16.20 7.72 21.21
C LYS A 165 -17.29 8.20 20.24
N LEU A 166 -18.12 9.13 20.72
CA LEU A 166 -19.38 9.50 20.06
C LEU A 166 -19.20 10.14 18.67
N GLU A 167 -18.21 11.01 18.48
CA GLU A 167 -17.98 11.67 17.18
C GLU A 167 -17.56 10.69 16.09
N ILE A 168 -16.72 9.71 16.43
CA ILE A 168 -16.31 8.64 15.54
C ILE A 168 -17.52 7.76 15.18
N ALA A 169 -18.28 7.34 16.19
CA ALA A 169 -19.48 6.52 15.99
C ALA A 169 -20.49 7.23 15.06
N LYS A 170 -20.72 8.53 15.28
CA LYS A 170 -21.58 9.37 14.44
C LYS A 170 -21.10 9.43 12.99
N ASN A 171 -19.79 9.58 12.78
CA ASN A 171 -19.20 9.59 11.43
C ASN A 171 -19.40 8.25 10.71
N ILE A 172 -19.10 7.12 11.38
CA ILE A 172 -19.30 5.78 10.82
C ILE A 172 -20.77 5.57 10.45
N ARG A 173 -21.68 5.92 11.37
CA ARG A 173 -23.13 5.82 11.14
C ARG A 173 -23.59 6.62 9.94
N LYS A 174 -23.14 7.88 9.81
CA LYS A 174 -23.47 8.74 8.67
C LYS A 174 -22.96 8.14 7.35
N GLU A 175 -21.72 7.65 7.34
CA GLU A 175 -21.11 7.08 6.13
C GLU A 175 -21.82 5.80 5.65
N TYR A 176 -22.18 4.93 6.60
CA TYR A 176 -22.79 3.63 6.32
C TYR A 176 -24.32 3.62 6.35
N ASN A 177 -24.94 4.76 6.70
CA ASN A 177 -26.38 4.88 6.92
C ASN A 177 -26.92 3.77 7.85
N LEU A 178 -26.23 3.56 8.98
CA LEU A 178 -26.60 2.52 9.93
C LEU A 178 -27.94 2.89 10.59
N LYS A 179 -28.92 1.99 10.48
CA LYS A 179 -30.19 2.13 11.21
C LYS A 179 -29.90 1.99 12.70
N LEU A 180 -30.38 2.95 13.48
CA LEU A 180 -30.37 2.80 14.92
C LEU A 180 -31.46 1.81 15.31
N ASP A 181 -31.08 0.84 16.13
CA ASP A 181 -32.07 0.21 16.99
C ASP A 181 -32.47 1.20 18.10
N PHE A 182 -33.70 1.11 18.58
CA PHE A 182 -34.25 2.01 19.60
C PHE A 182 -33.34 2.11 20.83
N PHE A 183 -32.77 0.99 21.28
CA PHE A 183 -31.83 0.95 22.40
C PHE A 183 -30.51 1.67 22.11
N THR A 184 -30.04 1.66 20.86
CA THR A 184 -28.82 2.37 20.45
C THR A 184 -29.05 3.88 20.43
N TRP A 185 -30.22 4.31 19.94
CA TRP A 185 -30.66 5.70 20.02
C TRP A 185 -30.76 6.18 21.47
N LEU A 186 -31.38 5.37 22.34
CA LEU A 186 -31.56 5.70 23.74
C LEU A 186 -30.22 5.80 24.48
N LEU A 187 -29.28 4.89 24.22
CA LEU A 187 -27.92 4.96 24.77
C LEU A 187 -27.16 6.21 24.29
N GLU A 188 -27.27 6.59 23.02
CA GLU A 188 -26.71 7.85 22.50
C GLU A 188 -27.30 9.08 23.24
N LEU A 189 -28.61 9.08 23.48
CA LEU A 189 -29.31 10.17 24.17
C LEU A 189 -28.89 10.29 25.64
N ILE A 190 -28.89 9.16 26.37
CA ILE A 190 -28.52 9.12 27.79
C ILE A 190 -27.07 9.57 27.98
N LYS A 191 -26.13 9.11 27.14
CA LYS A 191 -24.72 9.52 27.23
C LYS A 191 -24.53 11.01 26.97
N LYS A 192 -25.27 11.59 26.01
CA LYS A 192 -25.26 13.05 25.79
C LYS A 192 -25.79 13.83 27.00
N ILE A 193 -26.88 13.36 27.61
CA ILE A 193 -27.46 13.99 28.81
C ILE A 193 -26.47 13.90 29.97
N LEU A 194 -25.82 12.76 30.18
CA LEU A 194 -24.80 12.58 31.23
C LEU A 194 -23.57 13.47 31.02
N LEU A 195 -23.08 13.63 29.79
CA LEU A 195 -21.99 14.58 29.47
C LEU A 195 -22.40 16.03 29.77
N TRP A 196 -23.63 16.42 29.43
CA TRP A 196 -24.16 17.77 29.70
C TRP A 196 -24.33 18.03 31.20
N LEU A 197 -24.81 17.04 31.97
CA LEU A 197 -24.97 17.13 33.42
C LEU A 197 -23.63 17.05 34.17
N GLY A 198 -22.64 16.32 33.64
CA GLY A 198 -21.31 16.16 34.24
C GLY A 198 -20.34 17.31 33.94
N GLY A 199 -20.54 18.05 32.83
CA GLY A 199 -19.69 19.17 32.40
C GLY A 199 -19.94 20.51 33.12
N GLY A 200 -20.79 20.55 34.15
CA GLY A 200 -21.11 21.76 34.92
C GLY A 200 -20.07 22.17 35.97
N LYS A 201 -18.86 21.58 35.98
CA LYS A 201 -17.77 21.94 36.88
C LYS A 201 -16.42 21.96 36.16
N GLU A 202 -16.26 22.84 35.18
CA GLU A 202 -14.95 23.45 34.94
C GLU A 202 -15.09 24.92 35.32
N SER A 203 -14.56 25.21 36.50
CA SER A 203 -14.32 26.52 37.04
C SER A 203 -13.54 27.36 36.02
N THR A 204 -14.11 28.51 35.69
CA THR A 204 -13.37 29.77 35.62
C THR A 204 -12.32 29.79 36.74
N GLN A 205 -11.07 29.59 36.37
CA GLN A 205 -9.95 30.20 37.07
C GLN A 205 -9.19 31.03 36.03
N GLU A 206 -9.45 32.33 36.12
CA GLU A 206 -8.52 33.40 35.76
C GLU A 206 -7.21 33.17 36.54
N GLU A 207 -6.08 33.07 35.83
CA GLU A 207 -4.96 34.03 35.82
C GLU A 207 -3.87 33.56 34.83
#